data_AF-S2Y0I2-F1
#
_entry.id   AF-S2Y0I2-F1
#
_cell.length_a   1.000
_cell.length_b   1.000
_cell.length_c   1.000
_cell.angle_alpha   90.00
_cell.angle_beta   90.00
_cell.angle_gamma   90.00
#
_symmetry.space_group_name_H-M   'P 1'
#
loop_
_entity.id
_entity.type
_entity.pdbx_description
1 polymer ?
#
loop_
_entity_poly.entity_id
_entity_poly.type
_entity_poly.pdbx_seq_one_letter_code
_entity_poly.pdbx_strand_id
1 'polypeptide(L)'
;MPNLTAAGFTCLDEILDTTQHYRHAYAYIIDATRRELINFEHRLILEAIKRGNSGAAERFLAGYLRHTRLALAVSRTVRRMMPLRH
;
A
#
# COMPACT_ATOMS: atom_id res chain seq x y z
N MET A 1 -27.71 12.91 -0.33
CA MET A 1 -26.30 13.31 -0.12
C MET A 1 -25.52 12.06 0.18
N PRO A 2 -24.66 11.53 -0.73
CA PRO A 2 -23.82 10.40 -0.40
C PRO A 2 -22.85 10.84 0.71
N ASN A 3 -22.82 10.06 1.79
CA ASN A 3 -22.01 10.34 2.97
C ASN A 3 -20.53 10.25 2.55
N LEU A 4 -19.75 11.33 2.72
CA LEU A 4 -18.33 11.41 2.34
C LEU A 4 -17.49 10.27 2.94
N THR A 5 -17.94 9.69 4.06
CA THR A 5 -17.34 8.51 4.69
C THR A 5 -17.47 7.27 3.82
N ALA A 6 -18.65 6.98 3.25
CA ALA A 6 -18.86 5.79 2.43
C ALA A 6 -18.01 5.83 1.15
N ALA A 7 -17.93 6.99 0.49
CA ALA A 7 -17.07 7.17 -0.68
C ALA A 7 -15.58 7.01 -0.35
N GLY A 8 -15.13 7.51 0.81
CA GLY A 8 -13.75 7.36 1.26
C GLY A 8 -13.37 5.91 1.56
N PHE A 9 -14.28 5.13 2.16
CA PHE A 9 -14.04 3.70 2.42
C PHE A 9 -14.00 2.87 1.14
N THR A 10 -14.91 3.10 0.18
CA THR A 10 -14.93 2.35 -1.10
C THR A 10 -13.67 2.60 -1.92
N CYS A 11 -13.21 3.85 -2.01
CA CYS A 11 -11.95 4.18 -2.69
C CYS A 11 -10.75 3.48 -2.03
N LEU A 12 -10.74 3.43 -0.69
CA LEU A 12 -9.69 2.76 0.06
C LEU A 12 -9.65 1.25 -0.23
N ASP A 13 -10.80 0.59 -0.24
CA ASP A 13 -10.92 -0.84 -0.55
C ASP A 13 -10.45 -1.15 -1.98
N GLU A 14 -10.88 -0.35 -2.96
CA GLU A 14 -10.49 -0.49 -4.37
C GLU A 14 -8.97 -0.30 -4.57
N ILE A 15 -8.38 0.70 -3.90
CA ILE A 15 -6.93 0.93 -3.94
C ILE A 15 -6.19 -0.22 -3.24
N LEU A 16 -6.70 -0.71 -2.12
CA LEU A 16 -6.07 -1.84 -1.42
C LEU A 16 -6.09 -3.10 -2.27
N ASP A 17 -7.19 -3.39 -2.95
CA ASP A 17 -7.35 -4.56 -3.81
C ASP A 17 -6.42 -4.48 -5.05
N THR A 18 -6.47 -3.38 -5.78
CA THR A 18 -5.62 -3.15 -6.98
C THR A 18 -4.12 -3.17 -6.69
N THR A 19 -3.73 -2.94 -5.44
CA THR A 19 -2.32 -2.88 -5.03
C THR A 19 -1.82 -4.15 -4.35
N GLN A 20 -2.70 -5.14 -4.14
CA GLN A 20 -2.38 -6.42 -3.49
C GLN A 20 -1.23 -7.17 -4.18
N HIS A 21 -1.19 -7.17 -5.52
CA HIS A 21 -0.14 -7.83 -6.28
C HIS A 21 1.25 -7.23 -6.02
N TYR A 22 1.35 -5.90 -5.84
CA TYR A 22 2.61 -5.24 -5.49
C TYR A 22 3.06 -5.62 -4.08
N ARG A 23 2.13 -5.75 -3.12
CA ARG A 23 2.45 -6.19 -1.75
C ARG A 23 3.04 -7.59 -1.72
N HIS A 24 2.43 -8.49 -2.51
CA HIS A 24 2.87 -9.88 -2.58
C HIS A 24 4.28 -9.98 -3.18
N ALA A 25 4.53 -9.32 -4.32
CA ALA A 25 5.86 -9.29 -4.92
C ALA A 25 6.91 -8.62 -4.01
N TYR A 26 6.52 -7.56 -3.30
CA TYR A 26 7.42 -6.82 -2.43
C TYR A 26 7.85 -7.63 -1.20
N ALA A 27 6.94 -8.41 -0.60
CA ALA A 27 7.24 -9.27 0.54
C ALA A 27 8.37 -10.30 0.27
N TYR A 28 8.51 -10.75 -0.98
CA TYR A 28 9.56 -11.69 -1.41
C TYR A 28 10.96 -11.06 -1.56
N ILE A 29 11.04 -9.72 -1.61
CA ILE A 29 12.23 -9.02 -2.11
C ILE A 29 12.88 -8.15 -1.02
N ILE A 30 12.18 -7.94 0.10
CA ILE A 30 12.63 -7.11 1.21
C ILE A 30 13.33 -7.90 2.32
N ASP A 31 14.33 -7.27 2.94
CA ASP A 31 14.93 -7.72 4.18
C ASP A 31 13.98 -7.57 5.39
N ALA A 32 14.40 -8.12 6.54
CA ALA A 32 13.60 -8.13 7.76
C ALA A 32 13.26 -6.71 8.28
N THR A 33 14.19 -5.75 8.19
CA THR A 33 13.98 -4.38 8.65
C THR A 33 12.92 -3.66 7.82
N ARG A 34 12.95 -3.84 6.49
CA ARG A 34 11.89 -3.30 5.62
C ARG A 34 10.54 -3.97 5.84
N ARG A 35 10.54 -5.26 6.20
CA ARG A 35 9.31 -5.99 6.54
C ARG A 35 8.64 -5.43 7.79
N GLU A 36 9.42 -5.05 8.81
CA GLU A 36 8.87 -4.41 10.02
C GLU A 36 8.25 -3.05 9.72
N LEU A 37 8.89 -2.23 8.88
CA LEU A 37 8.38 -0.91 8.50
C LEU A 37 7.03 -1.01 7.78
N ILE A 38 6.89 -1.96 6.85
CA ILE A 38 5.62 -2.23 6.15
C ILE A 38 4.54 -2.70 7.11
N ASN A 39 4.88 -3.60 8.03
CA ASN A 39 3.93 -4.07 9.04
C ASN A 39 3.42 -2.91 9.90
N PHE A 40 4.29 -1.95 10.22
CA PHE A 40 3.91 -0.74 10.92
C PHE A 40 2.97 0.16 10.08
N GLU A 41 3.29 0.39 8.80
CA GLU A 41 2.44 1.15 7.87
C GLU A 41 1.05 0.50 7.71
N HIS A 42 0.98 -0.83 7.60
CA HIS A 42 -0.29 -1.57 7.55
C HIS A 42 -1.12 -1.40 8.81
N ARG A 43 -0.48 -1.47 9.98
CA ARG A 43 -1.17 -1.24 11.26
C ARG A 43 -1.74 0.16 11.34
N LEU A 44 -1.03 1.19 10.87
CA LEU A 44 -1.54 2.56 10.84
C LEU A 44 -2.79 2.70 9.96
N ILE A 45 -2.80 2.07 8.79
CA ILE A 45 -3.96 2.06 7.89
C ILE A 45 -5.16 1.39 8.58
N LEU A 46 -4.95 0.20 9.16
CA LEU A 46 -6.00 -0.55 9.86
C LEU A 46 -6.55 0.22 11.08
N GLU A 47 -5.68 0.86 11.85
CA GLU A 47 -6.10 1.67 13.00
C GLU A 47 -6.88 2.91 12.57
N ALA A 48 -6.53 3.54 11.44
CA ALA A 48 -7.30 4.65 10.89
C ALA A 48 -8.69 4.21 10.41
N ILE A 49 -8.79 3.05 9.75
CA ILE A 49 -10.06 2.42 9.35
C ILE A 49 -10.93 2.14 10.57
N LYS A 50 -10.39 1.44 11.57
CA LYS A 50 -11.11 1.08 12.81
C LYS A 50 -11.66 2.31 13.55
N ARG A 51 -10.94 3.42 13.50
CA ARG A 51 -11.34 4.69 14.13
C ARG A 51 -12.30 5.53 13.27
N GLY A 52 -12.72 5.05 12.10
CA GLY A 52 -13.59 5.79 11.20
C GLY A 52 -12.89 6.97 10.50
N ASN A 53 -11.57 7.07 10.57
CA ASN A 53 -10.81 8.20 10.05
C ASN A 53 -10.30 7.91 8.63
N SER A 54 -11.21 7.98 7.67
CA SER A 54 -10.93 7.72 6.24
C SER A 54 -9.81 8.61 5.69
N GLY A 55 -9.76 9.89 6.06
CA GLY A 55 -8.70 10.80 5.60
C GLY A 55 -7.31 10.42 6.11
N ALA A 56 -7.20 9.88 7.33
CA ALA A 56 -5.92 9.33 7.81
C ALA A 56 -5.57 8.03 7.09
N ALA A 57 -6.54 7.14 6.88
CA ALA A 57 -6.35 5.87 6.19
C ALA A 57 -5.84 6.09 4.75
N GLU A 58 -6.43 7.05 4.02
CA GLU A 58 -6.03 7.40 2.67
C GLU A 58 -4.59 7.96 2.63
N ARG A 59 -4.23 8.85 3.56
CA ARG A 59 -2.86 9.39 3.65
C ARG A 59 -1.83 8.31 3.93
N PHE A 60 -2.12 7.39 4.85
CA PHE A 60 -1.23 6.27 5.14
C PHE A 60 -1.12 5.30 3.95
N LEU A 61 -2.24 5.04 3.26
CA LEU A 61 -2.25 4.19 2.08
C LEU A 61 -1.45 4.80 0.92
N ALA A 62 -1.59 6.09 0.65
CA ALA A 62 -0.81 6.78 -0.37
C ALA A 62 0.69 6.71 -0.08
N GLY A 63 1.09 6.89 1.19
CA GLY A 63 2.47 6.72 1.64
C GLY A 63 2.99 5.31 1.39
N TYR A 64 2.22 4.30 1.81
CA TYR A 64 2.54 2.88 1.61
C TYR A 64 2.76 2.52 0.14
N LEU A 65 1.91 3.00 -0.77
CA LEU A 65 2.02 2.73 -2.20
C LEU A 65 3.24 3.37 -2.84
N ARG A 66 3.52 4.62 -2.47
CA ARG A 66 4.72 5.31 -2.92
C ARG A 66 5.97 4.57 -2.45
N HIS A 67 6.00 4.14 -1.20
CA HIS A 67 7.13 3.41 -0.64
C HIS A 67 7.36 2.08 -1.34
N THR A 68 6.29 1.29 -1.51
CA THR A 68 6.32 0.00 -2.22
C THR A 68 6.80 0.17 -3.66
N ARG A 69 6.27 1.16 -4.40
CA ARG A 69 6.71 1.46 -5.77
C ARG A 69 8.19 1.82 -5.87
N LEU A 70 8.68 2.71 -5.00
CA LEU A 70 10.08 3.10 -4.99
C LEU A 70 11.00 1.93 -4.68
N ALA A 71 10.63 1.12 -3.70
CA ALA A 71 11.46 -0.02 -3.30
C ALA A 71 11.48 -1.12 -4.37
N LEU A 72 10.37 -1.33 -5.10
CA LEU A 72 10.36 -2.19 -6.29
C LEU A 72 11.20 -1.63 -7.45
N ALA A 73 11.16 -0.31 -7.69
CA ALA A 73 11.93 0.34 -8.75
C ALA A 73 13.45 0.28 -8.51
N VAL A 74 13.88 0.34 -7.25
CA VAL A 74 15.30 0.24 -6.86
C VAL A 74 15.79 -1.22 -6.84
N SER A 75 14.88 -2.20 -6.71
CA SER A 75 15.26 -3.62 -6.66
C SER A 75 15.69 -4.14 -8.04
N ARG A 76 16.97 -4.52 -8.18
CA ARG A 76 17.50 -5.20 -9.37
C ARG A 76 16.77 -6.51 -9.69
N THR A 77 16.21 -7.19 -8.68
CA THR A 77 15.52 -8.48 -8.83
C THR A 77 14.15 -8.32 -9.52
N VAL A 78 13.38 -7.29 -9.16
CA VAL A 78 12.06 -7.00 -9.78
C VAL A 78 12.23 -6.62 -11.25
N ARG A 79 13.25 -5.82 -11.57
CA ARG A 79 13.52 -5.34 -12.93
C ARG A 79 13.74 -6.48 -13.94
N ARG A 80 14.13 -7.68 -13.48
CA ARG A 80 14.24 -8.89 -14.31
C ARG A 80 12.93 -9.68 -14.40
N MET A 81 12.07 -9.64 -13.39
CA MET A 81 10.82 -10.42 -13.32
C MET A 81 9.61 -9.70 -13.92
N MET A 82 9.63 -8.37 -13.99
CA MET A 82 8.52 -7.58 -14.50
C MET A 82 9.06 -6.49 -15.44
N PRO A 83 9.24 -6.77 -16.75
CA PRO A 83 9.63 -5.74 -17.69
C PRO A 83 8.48 -4.75 -17.79
N LEU A 84 8.72 -3.51 -17.35
CA LEU A 84 7.82 -2.39 -17.61
C LEU A 84 7.59 -2.36 -19.12
N ARG A 85 6.39 -2.72 -19.58
CA ARG A 85 6.04 -2.54 -20.99
C ARG A 85 6.04 -1.04 -21.26
N HIS A 86 6.87 -0.64 -22.21
CA HIS A 86 6.96 0.71 -22.76
C HIS A 86 5.62 1.14 -23.38
#